data_AF-A0A7S3WUL0-F1
#
_entry.id   AF-A0A7S3WUL0-F1
#
_cell.length_a   1.000
_cell.length_b   1.000
_cell.length_c   1.000
_cell.angle_alpha   90.00
_cell.angle_beta   90.00
_cell.angle_gamma   90.00
#
_symmetry.space_group_name_H-M   'P 1'
#
loop_
_entity.id
_entity.type
_entity.pdbx_description
1 polymer ?
#
loop_
_entity_poly.entity_id
_entity_poly.type
_entity_poly.pdbx_seq_one_letter_code
_entity_poly.pdbx_strand_id
1 'polypeptide(L)'
;LSLSLSPSLSLSLSLSPSTLRAAARAARTSRERARRCGLQHMRRASLATARRASHAALAHHAARRLCTATRLADPSTMVGRLQQLQAGPWWRTGLMRLGGMFTDAQYQAAAGEDIHGICRRRGDLSELYDPSSGGVDASRFYTRFQVKGLHCWLVHVRLRPLPRERVEALVSEVLERLWEYDGMRDAVEGEGLELIQALKYQKELQLSWHGMAQALDEALKQPAGGPQAEALAEVLLRNVYADEEGGIAGSAEPAALWLAEYLLAQMSHLAALPDDEILLGRLTWAPPPPPHASGAELRGDEAEAEQAAGGGR
;
A
#
# COMPACT_ATOMS: atom_id res chain seq x y z
N LEU A 1 61.59 50.31 22.93
CA LEU A 1 60.71 51.22 23.70
C LEU A 1 60.31 50.52 24.99
N SER A 2 60.90 50.94 26.09
CA SER A 2 60.72 50.39 27.45
C SER A 2 59.59 51.13 28.16
N LEU A 3 58.64 50.41 28.77
CA LEU A 3 57.68 50.89 29.78
C LEU A 3 57.38 49.70 30.72
N SER A 4 58.07 49.55 31.85
CA SER A 4 57.78 50.11 33.19
C SER A 4 56.42 49.69 33.76
N LEU A 5 56.45 48.65 34.61
CA LEU A 5 55.35 48.13 35.42
C LEU A 5 55.17 48.98 36.69
N SER A 6 53.93 49.35 37.00
CA SER A 6 53.54 49.90 38.31
C SER A 6 53.10 48.78 39.25
N PRO A 7 53.37 48.86 40.57
CA PRO A 7 53.03 47.83 41.53
C PRO A 7 51.59 47.98 42.04
N SER A 8 50.84 46.87 41.97
CA SER A 8 49.50 46.70 42.49
C SER A 8 49.48 46.76 44.03
N LEU A 9 48.72 47.70 44.59
CA LEU A 9 48.36 47.75 46.01
C LEU A 9 47.40 46.59 46.33
N SER A 10 47.91 45.53 46.97
CA SER A 10 47.09 44.44 47.48
C SER A 10 46.46 44.83 48.83
N LEU A 11 45.22 45.33 48.79
CA LEU A 11 44.38 45.49 49.97
C LEU A 11 43.93 44.11 50.48
N SER A 12 44.63 43.59 51.47
CA SER A 12 44.25 42.35 52.18
C SER A 12 43.11 42.63 53.15
N LEU A 13 41.86 42.52 52.67
CA LEU A 13 40.67 42.51 53.51
C LEU A 13 40.63 41.21 54.32
N SER A 14 41.07 41.27 55.57
CA SER A 14 40.94 40.21 56.57
C SER A 14 39.45 40.08 56.95
N LEU A 15 38.75 39.19 56.26
CA LEU A 15 37.36 38.85 56.60
C LEU A 15 37.35 37.85 57.77
N SER A 16 36.59 38.18 58.81
CA SER A 16 36.45 37.34 59.99
C SER A 16 35.92 35.94 59.62
N PRO A 17 36.44 34.84 60.21
CA PRO A 17 36.00 33.47 59.93
C PRO A 17 34.49 33.26 60.06
N SER A 18 33.80 34.05 60.89
CA SER A 18 32.33 34.02 61.03
C SER A 18 31.61 34.52 59.78
N THR A 19 32.11 35.58 59.14
CA THR A 19 31.55 36.12 57.88
C THR A 19 31.74 35.16 56.71
N LEU A 20 32.89 34.48 56.63
CA LEU A 20 33.14 33.44 55.62
C LEU A 20 32.20 32.23 55.78
N ARG A 21 31.93 31.80 57.03
CA ARG A 21 30.97 30.71 57.29
C ARG A 21 29.52 31.12 57.01
N ALA A 22 29.15 32.37 57.25
CA ALA A 22 27.82 32.89 56.92
C ALA A 22 27.63 33.01 55.39
N ALA A 23 28.62 33.55 54.68
CA ALA A 23 28.62 33.65 53.23
C ALA A 23 28.56 32.27 52.55
N ALA A 24 29.32 31.29 53.05
CA ALA A 24 29.28 29.91 52.54
C ALA A 24 27.90 29.24 52.74
N ARG A 25 27.25 29.47 53.89
CA ARG A 25 25.88 28.96 54.14
C ARG A 25 24.86 29.63 53.23
N ALA A 26 24.93 30.96 53.07
CA ALA A 26 24.07 31.69 52.14
C ALA A 26 24.24 31.20 50.69
N ALA A 27 25.49 30.99 50.24
CA ALA A 27 25.78 30.48 48.91
C ALA A 27 25.24 29.05 48.67
N ARG A 28 25.31 28.15 49.66
CA ARG A 28 24.72 26.80 49.56
C ARG A 28 23.19 26.86 49.44
N THR A 29 22.53 27.66 50.27
CA THR A 29 21.07 27.81 50.20
C THR A 29 20.60 28.43 48.89
N SER A 30 21.36 29.37 48.32
CA SER A 30 21.07 29.97 47.01
C SER A 30 21.20 28.95 45.87
N ARG A 31 22.25 28.12 45.87
CA ARG A 31 22.44 27.06 44.87
C ARG A 31 21.36 25.98 44.94
N GLU A 32 20.93 25.58 46.13
CA GLU A 32 19.83 24.60 46.28
C GLU A 32 18.48 25.17 45.83
N ARG A 33 18.19 26.44 46.12
CA ARG A 33 16.98 27.11 45.62
C ARG A 33 17.00 27.23 44.10
N ALA A 34 18.13 27.59 43.49
CA ALA A 34 18.29 27.64 42.04
C ALA A 34 18.07 26.27 41.37
N ARG A 35 18.63 25.19 41.94
CA ARG A 35 18.43 23.82 41.44
C ARG A 35 16.97 23.35 41.54
N ARG A 36 16.29 23.62 42.66
CA ARG A 36 14.87 23.28 42.83
C ARG A 36 13.98 24.06 41.86
N CYS A 37 14.27 25.33 41.62
CA CYS A 37 13.56 26.16 40.65
C CYS A 37 13.73 25.61 39.22
N GLY A 38 14.96 25.30 38.81
CA GLY A 38 15.25 24.72 37.50
C GLY A 38 14.54 23.38 37.24
N LEU A 39 14.54 22.48 38.24
CA LEU A 39 13.85 21.19 38.13
C LEU A 39 12.32 21.35 38.04
N GLN A 40 11.74 22.32 38.74
CA GLN A 40 10.30 22.61 38.63
C GLN A 40 9.93 23.19 37.26
N HIS A 41 10.77 24.06 36.69
CA HIS A 41 10.56 24.59 35.34
C HIS A 41 10.67 23.50 34.26
N MET A 42 11.65 22.60 34.35
CA MET A 42 11.77 21.48 33.39
C MET A 42 10.59 20.51 33.46
N ARG A 43 10.09 20.18 34.67
CA ARG A 43 8.90 19.33 34.82
C ARG A 43 7.65 19.98 34.23
N ARG A 44 7.46 21.29 34.44
CA ARG A 44 6.31 22.03 33.86
C ARG A 44 6.41 22.13 32.34
N ALA A 45 7.60 22.36 31.78
CA ALA A 45 7.82 22.37 30.34
C ALA A 45 7.53 21.00 29.71
N SER A 46 8.02 19.90 30.34
CA SER A 46 7.79 18.52 29.87
C SER A 46 6.31 18.11 29.92
N LEU A 47 5.56 18.53 30.94
CA LEU A 47 4.11 18.26 31.02
C LEU A 47 3.32 19.08 30.00
N ALA A 48 3.74 20.33 29.73
CA ALA A 48 3.12 21.17 28.71
C ALA A 48 3.34 20.62 27.30
N THR A 49 4.54 20.13 26.98
CA THR A 49 4.83 19.49 25.68
C THR A 49 4.09 18.16 25.54
N ALA A 50 4.05 17.33 26.58
CA ALA A 50 3.28 16.09 26.57
C ALA A 50 1.77 16.33 26.33
N ARG A 51 1.17 17.31 27.03
CA ARG A 51 -0.25 17.67 26.82
C ARG A 51 -0.53 18.19 25.41
N ARG A 52 0.36 19.04 24.87
CA ARG A 52 0.22 19.53 23.48
C ARG A 52 0.31 18.38 22.47
N ALA A 53 1.22 17.42 22.67
CA ALA A 53 1.31 16.23 21.83
C ALA A 53 0.04 15.36 21.91
N SER A 54 -0.51 15.13 23.11
CA SER A 54 -1.77 14.38 23.27
C SER A 54 -2.97 15.09 22.63
N HIS A 55 -3.09 16.41 22.78
CA HIS A 55 -4.15 17.18 22.13
C HIS A 55 -4.00 17.20 20.60
N ALA A 56 -2.78 17.31 20.08
CA ALA A 56 -2.53 17.23 18.64
C ALA A 56 -2.87 15.84 18.08
N ALA A 57 -2.53 14.77 18.81
CA ALA A 57 -2.88 13.41 18.42
C ALA A 57 -4.41 13.18 18.42
N LEU A 58 -5.12 13.66 19.45
CA LEU A 58 -6.58 13.59 19.52
C LEU A 58 -7.26 14.44 18.44
N ALA A 59 -6.77 15.66 18.18
CA ALA A 59 -7.29 16.52 17.13
C ALA A 59 -7.06 15.92 15.74
N HIS A 60 -5.90 15.31 15.50
CA HIS A 60 -5.60 14.62 14.25
C HIS A 60 -6.47 13.36 14.08
N HIS A 61 -6.74 12.62 15.16
CA HIS A 61 -7.64 11.47 15.12
C HIS A 61 -9.10 11.88 14.89
N ALA A 62 -9.56 12.97 15.52
CA ALA A 62 -10.89 13.54 15.30
C ALA A 62 -11.06 14.11 13.88
N ALA A 63 -10.06 14.83 13.37
CA ALA A 63 -10.04 15.34 12.00
C ALA A 63 -10.04 14.21 10.96
N ARG A 64 -9.27 13.13 11.21
CA ARG A 64 -9.33 11.92 10.36
C ARG A 64 -10.72 11.30 10.36
N ARG A 65 -11.37 11.15 11.53
CA ARG A 65 -12.75 10.63 11.62
C ARG A 65 -13.79 11.51 10.93
N LEU A 66 -13.62 12.83 10.98
CA LEU A 66 -14.52 13.76 10.30
C LEU A 66 -14.30 13.75 8.77
N CYS A 67 -13.04 13.71 8.30
CA CYS A 67 -12.76 13.57 6.87
C CYS A 67 -13.26 12.25 6.29
N THR A 68 -13.15 11.14 7.02
CA THR A 68 -13.74 9.86 6.57
C THR A 68 -15.26 9.88 6.58
N ALA A 69 -15.90 10.58 7.53
CA ALA A 69 -17.35 10.75 7.56
C ALA A 69 -17.89 11.66 6.42
N THR A 70 -17.07 12.56 5.87
CA THR A 70 -17.53 13.54 4.85
C THR A 70 -17.29 13.10 3.42
N ARG A 71 -16.55 12.00 3.18
CA ARG A 71 -16.47 11.37 1.86
C ARG A 71 -17.77 10.58 1.65
N LEU A 72 -18.81 11.32 1.26
CA LEU A 72 -20.15 10.84 0.90
C LEU A 72 -20.01 9.51 0.16
N ALA A 73 -20.74 8.53 0.64
CA ALA A 73 -20.75 7.20 0.06
C ALA A 73 -21.06 7.30 -1.43
N ASP A 74 -20.14 6.84 -2.28
CA ASP A 74 -20.35 6.86 -3.73
C ASP A 74 -21.51 5.88 -4.04
N PRO A 75 -22.67 6.35 -4.53
CA PRO A 75 -23.83 5.50 -4.77
C PRO A 75 -23.58 4.49 -5.90
N SER A 76 -22.50 4.63 -6.67
CA SER A 76 -22.08 3.64 -7.65
C SER A 76 -21.54 2.35 -7.01
N THR A 77 -21.03 2.43 -5.78
CA THR A 77 -20.50 1.29 -5.01
C THR A 77 -21.59 0.55 -4.25
N MET A 78 -21.44 -0.76 -4.07
CA MET A 78 -22.38 -1.59 -3.32
C MET A 78 -22.44 -1.18 -1.84
N VAL A 79 -21.28 -0.89 -1.23
CA VAL A 79 -21.24 -0.35 0.14
C VAL A 79 -21.97 0.99 0.22
N GLY A 80 -21.80 1.85 -0.77
CA GLY A 80 -22.50 3.14 -0.82
C GLY A 80 -24.01 3.01 -0.94
N ARG A 81 -24.49 2.05 -1.72
CA ARG A 81 -25.93 1.71 -1.79
C ARG A 81 -26.46 1.20 -0.46
N LEU A 82 -25.73 0.32 0.25
CA LEU A 82 -26.13 -0.14 1.58
C LEU A 82 -26.20 1.02 2.58
N GLN A 83 -25.21 1.91 2.57
CA GLN A 83 -25.19 3.10 3.43
C GLN A 83 -26.37 4.05 3.11
N GLN A 84 -26.68 4.24 1.83
CA GLN A 84 -27.84 5.02 1.40
C GLN A 84 -29.16 4.39 1.85
N LEU A 85 -29.31 3.07 1.72
CA LEU A 85 -30.49 2.35 2.20
C LEU A 85 -30.63 2.44 3.72
N GLN A 86 -29.53 2.38 4.47
CA GLN A 86 -29.51 2.51 5.93
C GLN A 86 -29.84 3.94 6.41
N ALA A 87 -29.53 4.96 5.61
CA ALA A 87 -29.88 6.35 5.90
C ALA A 87 -31.37 6.69 5.65
N GLY A 88 -32.16 5.74 5.15
CA GLY A 88 -33.58 5.91 4.88
C GLY A 88 -34.46 5.98 6.14
N PRO A 89 -35.79 6.11 5.95
CA PRO A 89 -36.75 6.15 7.06
C PRO A 89 -36.60 4.94 8.00
N TRP A 90 -36.66 5.20 9.31
CA TRP A 90 -36.40 4.20 10.36
C TRP A 90 -37.29 2.95 10.27
N TRP A 91 -38.52 3.07 9.79
CA TRP A 91 -39.45 1.93 9.65
C TRP A 91 -39.01 0.98 8.54
N ARG A 92 -38.49 1.52 7.42
CA ARG A 92 -38.00 0.74 6.28
C ARG A 92 -36.70 0.04 6.66
N THR A 93 -35.80 0.76 7.33
CA THR A 93 -34.53 0.19 7.80
C THR A 93 -34.75 -0.82 8.91
N GLY A 94 -35.72 -0.60 9.80
CA GLY A 94 -36.16 -1.58 10.80
C GLY A 94 -36.64 -2.89 10.19
N LEU A 95 -37.51 -2.82 9.17
CA LEU A 95 -37.97 -4.01 8.45
C LEU A 95 -36.82 -4.76 7.74
N MET A 96 -35.93 -4.02 7.07
CA MET A 96 -34.76 -4.60 6.41
C MET A 96 -33.81 -5.27 7.42
N ARG A 97 -33.56 -4.66 8.58
CA ARG A 97 -32.76 -5.26 9.66
C ARG A 97 -33.37 -6.56 10.19
N LEU A 98 -34.70 -6.64 10.32
CA LEU A 98 -35.38 -7.87 10.71
C LEU A 98 -35.20 -9.00 9.68
N GLY A 99 -35.09 -8.64 8.40
CA GLY A 99 -34.73 -9.57 7.31
C GLY A 99 -33.23 -9.95 7.27
N GLY A 100 -32.43 -9.52 8.25
CA GLY A 100 -31.00 -9.78 8.29
C GLY A 100 -30.18 -8.85 7.40
N MET A 101 -30.74 -7.71 6.95
CA MET A 101 -29.95 -6.71 6.23
C MET A 101 -29.05 -5.87 7.16
N PHE A 102 -27.98 -5.31 6.60
CA PHE A 102 -27.01 -4.46 7.29
C PHE A 102 -26.20 -5.17 8.38
N THR A 103 -26.00 -6.47 8.23
CA THR A 103 -25.03 -7.21 9.03
C THR A 103 -23.61 -6.88 8.57
N ASP A 104 -22.63 -7.04 9.46
CA ASP A 104 -21.22 -6.83 9.11
C ASP A 104 -20.79 -7.73 7.95
N ALA A 105 -21.28 -8.97 7.90
CA ALA A 105 -21.02 -9.90 6.80
C ALA A 105 -21.52 -9.38 5.45
N GLN A 106 -22.71 -8.75 5.40
CA GLN A 106 -23.21 -8.14 4.16
C GLN A 106 -22.42 -6.91 3.74
N TYR A 107 -21.99 -6.09 4.70
CA TYR A 107 -21.11 -4.95 4.40
C TYR A 107 -19.75 -5.42 3.88
N GLN A 108 -19.19 -6.48 4.47
CA GLN A 108 -17.96 -7.11 4.02
C GLN A 108 -18.10 -7.72 2.62
N ALA A 109 -19.19 -8.42 2.33
CA ALA A 109 -19.47 -8.93 0.98
C ALA A 109 -19.62 -7.79 -0.03
N ALA A 110 -20.40 -6.75 0.28
CA ALA A 110 -20.51 -5.58 -0.59
C ALA A 110 -19.16 -4.90 -0.83
N ALA A 111 -18.33 -4.76 0.21
CA ALA A 111 -16.97 -4.23 0.09
C ALA A 111 -16.07 -5.13 -0.78
N GLY A 112 -16.22 -6.45 -0.68
CA GLY A 112 -15.50 -7.41 -1.49
C GLY A 112 -15.86 -7.31 -2.97
N GLU A 113 -17.15 -7.16 -3.29
CA GLU A 113 -17.61 -6.91 -4.66
C GLU A 113 -17.04 -5.59 -5.22
N ASP A 114 -17.07 -4.52 -4.43
CA ASP A 114 -16.49 -3.22 -4.82
C ASP A 114 -14.98 -3.33 -5.08
N ILE A 115 -14.25 -4.04 -4.21
CA ILE A 115 -12.81 -4.28 -4.35
C ILE A 115 -12.49 -5.11 -5.57
N HIS A 116 -13.23 -6.20 -5.82
CA HIS A 116 -13.06 -7.01 -7.04
C HIS A 116 -13.22 -6.15 -8.29
N GLY A 117 -14.26 -5.31 -8.34
CA GLY A 117 -14.46 -4.38 -9.45
C GLY A 117 -13.29 -3.39 -9.62
N ILE A 118 -12.66 -2.94 -8.53
CA ILE A 118 -11.46 -2.10 -8.56
C ILE A 118 -10.23 -2.88 -9.06
N CYS A 119 -10.04 -4.13 -8.61
CA CYS A 119 -8.96 -5.02 -9.07
C CYS A 119 -9.08 -5.31 -10.56
N ARG A 120 -10.28 -5.67 -11.03
CA ARG A 120 -10.56 -5.95 -12.44
C ARG A 120 -10.21 -4.78 -13.33
N ARG A 121 -10.75 -3.58 -13.03
CA ARG A 121 -10.43 -2.35 -13.79
C ARG A 121 -8.94 -2.04 -13.80
N ARG A 122 -8.23 -2.37 -12.72
CA ARG A 122 -6.79 -2.16 -12.64
C ARG A 122 -6.02 -3.18 -13.46
N GLY A 123 -6.47 -4.43 -13.51
CA GLY A 123 -5.93 -5.46 -14.39
C GLY A 123 -6.14 -5.16 -15.88
N ASP A 124 -7.08 -4.27 -16.22
CA ASP A 124 -7.33 -3.80 -17.59
C ASP A 124 -6.50 -2.55 -17.97
N LEU A 125 -5.52 -2.15 -17.15
CA LEU A 125 -4.66 -0.99 -17.40
C LEU A 125 -3.73 -1.24 -18.61
N SER A 126 -3.74 -0.32 -19.59
CA SER A 126 -2.97 -0.44 -20.85
C SER A 126 -1.48 -0.68 -20.66
N GLU A 127 -0.88 -0.06 -19.65
CA GLU A 127 0.54 -0.12 -19.33
C GLU A 127 1.00 -1.53 -18.93
N LEU A 128 0.08 -2.38 -18.46
CA LEU A 128 0.38 -3.78 -18.16
C LEU A 128 0.60 -4.58 -19.45
N TYR A 129 -0.04 -4.19 -20.54
CA TYR A 129 0.01 -4.89 -21.84
C TYR A 129 0.94 -4.21 -22.84
N ASP A 130 1.32 -2.96 -22.60
CA ASP A 130 2.22 -2.22 -23.49
C ASP A 130 3.63 -2.86 -23.53
N PRO A 131 4.18 -3.17 -24.72
CA PRO A 131 5.49 -3.82 -24.85
C PRO A 131 6.67 -3.05 -24.26
N SER A 132 6.55 -1.72 -24.07
CA SER A 132 7.61 -0.90 -23.46
C SER A 132 7.62 -0.95 -21.93
N SER A 133 6.56 -1.49 -21.32
CA SER A 133 6.40 -1.64 -19.88
C SER A 133 6.10 -3.10 -19.50
N GLY A 134 4.83 -3.42 -19.23
CA GLY A 134 4.45 -4.73 -18.73
C GLY A 134 4.48 -5.82 -19.80
N GLY A 135 4.34 -5.51 -21.08
CA GLY A 135 4.48 -6.46 -22.19
C GLY A 135 3.66 -7.75 -22.07
N VAL A 136 2.59 -7.72 -21.27
CA VAL A 136 1.73 -8.88 -21.06
C VAL A 136 0.90 -9.13 -22.33
N ASP A 137 0.79 -10.37 -22.77
CA ASP A 137 -0.03 -10.72 -23.92
C ASP A 137 -1.53 -10.58 -23.61
N ALA A 138 -2.15 -9.52 -24.14
CA ALA A 138 -3.57 -9.25 -23.98
C ALA A 138 -4.46 -10.23 -24.77
N SER A 139 -3.93 -10.94 -25.77
CA SER A 139 -4.72 -11.86 -26.59
C SER A 139 -5.07 -13.16 -25.84
N ARG A 140 -4.20 -13.59 -24.91
CA ARG A 140 -4.38 -14.81 -24.14
C ARG A 140 -5.29 -14.61 -22.94
N PHE A 141 -6.39 -15.36 -22.90
CA PHE A 141 -7.33 -15.37 -21.77
C PHE A 141 -6.65 -15.60 -20.44
N TYR A 142 -5.86 -16.67 -20.36
CA TYR A 142 -5.16 -17.08 -19.16
C TYR A 142 -4.29 -15.95 -18.60
N THR A 143 -3.57 -15.24 -19.46
CA THR A 143 -2.69 -14.15 -19.06
C THR A 143 -3.49 -12.95 -18.55
N ARG A 144 -4.59 -12.56 -19.21
CA ARG A 144 -5.51 -11.53 -18.71
C ARG A 144 -6.07 -11.89 -17.33
N PHE A 145 -6.47 -13.15 -17.16
CA PHE A 145 -6.94 -13.67 -15.87
C PHE A 145 -5.85 -13.55 -14.79
N GLN A 146 -4.62 -13.98 -15.08
CA GLN A 146 -3.52 -13.93 -14.12
C GLN A 146 -3.25 -12.50 -13.66
N VAL A 147 -3.27 -11.52 -14.57
CA VAL A 147 -3.09 -10.10 -14.20
C VAL A 147 -4.18 -9.61 -13.24
N LYS A 148 -5.45 -9.93 -13.50
CA LYS A 148 -6.54 -9.59 -12.56
C LYS A 148 -6.37 -10.33 -11.22
N GLY A 149 -5.96 -11.59 -11.29
CA GLY A 149 -5.65 -12.44 -10.13
C GLY A 149 -4.50 -11.90 -9.28
N LEU A 150 -3.46 -11.30 -9.87
CA LEU A 150 -2.36 -10.65 -9.16
C LEU A 150 -2.86 -9.49 -8.29
N HIS A 151 -3.78 -8.68 -8.81
CA HIS A 151 -4.37 -7.58 -8.04
C HIS A 151 -5.23 -8.10 -6.88
N CYS A 152 -5.99 -9.18 -7.08
CA CYS A 152 -6.74 -9.83 -6.01
C CYS A 152 -5.81 -10.46 -4.96
N TRP A 153 -4.68 -11.05 -5.39
CA TRP A 153 -3.64 -11.55 -4.50
C TRP A 153 -3.03 -10.42 -3.65
N LEU A 154 -2.71 -9.26 -4.25
CA LEU A 154 -2.22 -8.10 -3.51
C LEU A 154 -3.18 -7.65 -2.39
N VAL A 155 -4.48 -7.63 -2.68
CA VAL A 155 -5.52 -7.36 -1.68
C VAL A 155 -5.50 -8.41 -0.58
N HIS A 156 -5.46 -9.69 -0.94
CA HIS A 156 -5.37 -10.78 0.04
C HIS A 156 -4.15 -10.61 0.94
N VAL A 157 -2.97 -10.33 0.37
CA VAL A 157 -1.75 -10.06 1.15
C VAL A 157 -1.95 -8.92 2.14
N ARG A 158 -2.60 -7.82 1.72
CA ARG A 158 -2.87 -6.67 2.58
C ARG A 158 -3.85 -6.97 3.73
N LEU A 159 -4.78 -7.89 3.53
CA LEU A 159 -5.81 -8.23 4.51
C LEU A 159 -5.38 -9.31 5.52
N ARG A 160 -4.40 -10.16 5.18
CA ARG A 160 -3.84 -11.19 6.06
C ARG A 160 -3.52 -10.77 7.50
N PRO A 161 -2.92 -9.59 7.78
CA PRO A 161 -2.60 -9.19 9.15
C PRO A 161 -3.82 -8.73 9.98
N LEU A 162 -4.99 -8.56 9.37
CA LEU A 162 -6.20 -8.11 10.06
C LEU A 162 -6.93 -9.27 10.74
N PRO A 163 -7.75 -9.00 11.78
CA PRO A 163 -8.55 -10.03 12.43
C PRO A 163 -9.46 -10.74 11.42
N ARG A 164 -9.43 -12.08 11.42
CA ARG A 164 -10.12 -12.93 10.44
C ARG A 164 -11.62 -12.61 10.35
N GLU A 165 -12.26 -12.35 11.48
CA GLU A 165 -13.69 -12.07 11.60
C GLU A 165 -14.10 -10.78 10.86
N ARG A 166 -13.15 -9.88 10.59
CA ARG A 166 -13.38 -8.63 9.86
C ARG A 166 -13.17 -8.76 8.36
N VAL A 167 -12.49 -9.80 7.89
CA VAL A 167 -12.03 -9.91 6.50
C VAL A 167 -12.46 -11.19 5.79
N GLU A 168 -12.92 -12.22 6.51
CA GLU A 168 -13.24 -13.52 5.93
C GLU A 168 -14.30 -13.44 4.83
N ALA A 169 -15.44 -12.78 5.08
CA ALA A 169 -16.48 -12.63 4.07
C ALA A 169 -16.02 -11.74 2.90
N LEU A 170 -15.23 -10.70 3.19
CA LEU A 170 -14.69 -9.78 2.18
C LEU A 170 -13.71 -10.53 1.25
N VAL A 171 -12.73 -11.27 1.80
CA VAL A 171 -11.76 -12.04 1.02
C VAL A 171 -12.45 -13.14 0.23
N SER A 172 -13.40 -13.84 0.85
CA SER A 172 -14.19 -14.87 0.16
C SER A 172 -14.93 -14.28 -1.03
N GLU A 173 -15.58 -13.12 -0.87
CA GLU A 173 -16.29 -12.46 -1.96
C GLU A 173 -15.34 -12.00 -3.07
N VAL A 174 -14.20 -11.37 -2.74
CA VAL A 174 -13.22 -10.92 -3.75
C VAL A 174 -12.76 -12.09 -4.63
N LEU A 175 -12.44 -13.22 -4.01
CA LEU A 175 -11.95 -14.40 -4.74
C LEU A 175 -13.09 -15.11 -5.49
N GLU A 176 -14.29 -15.22 -4.91
CA GLU A 176 -15.42 -15.83 -5.60
C GLU A 176 -15.78 -15.04 -6.86
N ARG A 177 -15.76 -13.71 -6.79
CA ARG A 177 -16.01 -12.86 -7.95
C ARG A 177 -14.91 -12.96 -9.01
N LEU A 178 -13.65 -13.14 -8.61
CA LEU A 178 -12.57 -13.46 -9.54
C LEU A 178 -12.88 -14.76 -10.31
N TRP A 179 -13.33 -15.81 -9.63
CA TRP A 179 -13.66 -17.08 -10.27
C TRP A 179 -14.91 -17.04 -11.13
N GLU A 180 -15.99 -16.41 -10.64
CA GLU A 180 -17.27 -16.34 -11.33
C GLU A 180 -17.18 -15.45 -12.58
N TYR A 181 -16.64 -14.22 -12.43
CA TYR A 181 -16.64 -13.24 -13.52
C TYR A 181 -15.45 -13.39 -14.44
N ASP A 182 -14.23 -13.41 -13.90
CA ASP A 182 -13.03 -13.39 -14.73
C ASP A 182 -12.56 -14.80 -15.11
N GLY A 183 -12.96 -15.82 -14.36
CA GLY A 183 -12.69 -17.22 -14.67
C GLY A 183 -13.79 -17.83 -15.56
N MET A 184 -14.99 -18.03 -15.02
CA MET A 184 -16.07 -18.76 -15.69
C MET A 184 -16.72 -17.92 -16.79
N ARG A 185 -17.17 -16.71 -16.47
CA ARG A 185 -17.95 -15.90 -17.41
C ARG A 185 -17.10 -15.45 -18.59
N ASP A 186 -15.89 -14.95 -18.37
CA ASP A 186 -14.99 -14.58 -19.47
C ASP A 186 -14.61 -15.81 -20.33
N ALA A 187 -14.49 -17.01 -19.75
CA ALA A 187 -14.25 -18.24 -20.53
C ALA A 187 -15.46 -18.66 -21.40
N VAL A 188 -16.69 -18.55 -20.89
CA VAL A 188 -17.90 -18.92 -21.63
C VAL A 188 -18.27 -17.84 -22.65
N GLU A 189 -18.35 -16.57 -22.23
CA GLU A 189 -18.81 -15.46 -23.07
C GLU A 189 -17.70 -14.92 -23.98
N GLY A 190 -16.45 -14.89 -23.50
CA GLY A 190 -15.31 -14.33 -24.23
C GLY A 190 -14.61 -15.35 -25.13
N GLU A 191 -14.34 -16.54 -24.61
CA GLU A 191 -13.63 -17.61 -25.36
C GLU A 191 -14.59 -18.62 -26.03
N GLY A 192 -15.90 -18.53 -25.74
CA GLY A 192 -16.90 -19.40 -26.36
C GLY A 192 -16.87 -20.85 -25.88
N LEU A 193 -16.28 -21.11 -24.70
CA LEU A 193 -16.22 -22.47 -24.14
C LEU A 193 -17.60 -22.95 -23.69
N GLU A 194 -17.88 -24.24 -23.92
CA GLU A 194 -19.06 -24.86 -23.35
C GLU A 194 -18.95 -24.94 -21.81
N LEU A 195 -20.07 -24.88 -21.09
CA LEU A 195 -20.09 -24.85 -19.62
C LEU A 195 -19.26 -25.98 -18.97
N ILE A 196 -19.33 -27.20 -19.51
CA ILE A 196 -18.57 -28.34 -18.98
C ILE A 196 -17.06 -28.16 -19.21
N GLN A 197 -16.66 -27.58 -20.35
CA GLN A 197 -15.26 -27.28 -20.65
C GLN A 197 -14.77 -26.14 -19.76
N ALA A 198 -15.56 -25.08 -19.61
CA ALA A 198 -15.26 -23.95 -18.73
C ALA A 198 -15.08 -24.38 -17.26
N LEU A 199 -15.90 -25.30 -16.75
CA LEU A 199 -15.73 -25.87 -15.40
C LEU A 199 -14.41 -26.64 -15.23
N LYS A 200 -13.99 -27.44 -16.23
CA LYS A 200 -12.70 -28.13 -16.19
C LYS A 200 -11.55 -27.13 -16.23
N TYR A 201 -11.65 -26.16 -17.14
CA TYR A 201 -10.67 -25.11 -17.31
C TYR A 201 -10.52 -24.27 -16.04
N GLN A 202 -11.62 -23.88 -15.39
CA GLN A 202 -11.60 -23.14 -14.14
C GLN A 202 -10.85 -23.88 -13.02
N LYS A 203 -10.98 -25.21 -12.94
CA LYS A 203 -10.23 -26.00 -11.95
C LYS A 203 -8.72 -25.94 -12.20
N GLU A 204 -8.29 -26.03 -13.45
CA GLU A 204 -6.88 -25.90 -13.84
C GLU A 204 -6.36 -24.49 -13.55
N LEU A 205 -7.17 -23.49 -13.87
CA LEU A 205 -6.90 -22.08 -13.59
C LEU A 205 -6.71 -21.82 -12.09
N GLN A 206 -7.60 -22.36 -11.24
CA GLN A 206 -7.51 -22.26 -9.78
C GLN A 206 -6.24 -22.92 -9.24
N LEU A 207 -5.94 -24.15 -9.68
CA LEU A 207 -4.73 -24.86 -9.25
C LEU A 207 -3.46 -24.07 -9.61
N SER A 208 -3.40 -23.58 -10.84
CA SER A 208 -2.26 -22.81 -11.33
C SER A 208 -2.13 -21.46 -10.61
N TRP A 209 -3.22 -20.72 -10.43
CA TRP A 209 -3.22 -19.45 -9.71
C TRP A 209 -2.79 -19.62 -8.25
N HIS A 210 -3.26 -20.65 -7.54
CA HIS A 210 -2.81 -20.92 -6.18
C HIS A 210 -1.33 -21.28 -6.11
N GLY A 211 -0.82 -22.06 -7.06
CA GLY A 211 0.61 -22.35 -7.17
C GLY A 211 1.45 -21.08 -7.38
N MET A 212 1.02 -20.19 -8.28
CA MET A 212 1.65 -18.89 -8.49
C MET A 212 1.61 -18.03 -7.23
N ALA A 213 0.45 -17.91 -6.57
CA ALA A 213 0.29 -17.11 -5.36
C ALA A 213 1.20 -17.58 -4.22
N GLN A 214 1.39 -18.90 -4.06
CA GLN A 214 2.34 -19.47 -3.10
C GLN A 214 3.79 -19.13 -3.48
N ALA A 215 4.16 -19.24 -4.76
CA ALA A 215 5.50 -18.90 -5.22
C ALA A 215 5.81 -17.39 -5.02
N LEU A 216 4.84 -16.52 -5.26
CA LEU A 216 4.95 -15.08 -4.97
C LEU A 216 5.15 -14.83 -3.47
N ASP A 217 4.39 -15.53 -2.60
CA ASP A 217 4.56 -15.43 -1.16
C ASP A 217 5.96 -15.89 -0.68
N GLU A 218 6.54 -16.92 -1.31
CA GLU A 218 7.93 -17.32 -1.04
C GLU A 218 8.94 -16.28 -1.53
N ALA A 219 8.73 -15.70 -2.72
CA ALA A 219 9.58 -14.62 -3.24
C ALA A 219 9.58 -13.39 -2.33
N LEU A 220 8.46 -13.08 -1.67
CA LEU A 220 8.38 -11.98 -0.71
C LEU A 220 9.26 -12.18 0.54
N LYS A 221 9.71 -13.40 0.84
CA LYS A 221 10.62 -13.68 1.96
C LYS A 221 12.07 -13.31 1.68
N GLN A 222 12.41 -13.01 0.42
CA GLN A 222 13.74 -12.52 0.06
C GLN A 222 14.00 -11.13 0.68
N PRO A 223 15.28 -10.76 0.86
CA PRO A 223 15.64 -9.44 1.37
C PRO A 223 15.02 -8.32 0.52
N ALA A 224 14.40 -7.34 1.18
CA ALA A 224 13.75 -6.22 0.51
C ALA A 224 14.71 -5.45 -0.41
N GLY A 225 14.21 -5.02 -1.58
CA GLY A 225 14.98 -4.34 -2.62
C GLY A 225 15.15 -5.21 -3.87
N GLY A 226 16.31 -5.12 -4.53
CA GLY A 226 16.61 -5.82 -5.78
C GLY A 226 16.36 -7.33 -5.73
N PRO A 227 16.90 -8.09 -4.74
CA PRO A 227 16.71 -9.54 -4.69
C PRO A 227 15.24 -9.98 -4.60
N GLN A 228 14.40 -9.20 -3.92
CA GLN A 228 12.96 -9.46 -3.84
C GLN A 228 12.26 -9.22 -5.17
N ALA A 229 12.61 -8.14 -5.88
CA ALA A 229 12.06 -7.84 -7.21
C ALA A 229 12.47 -8.91 -8.23
N GLU A 230 13.73 -9.33 -8.23
CA GLU A 230 14.24 -10.39 -9.09
C GLU A 230 13.54 -11.74 -8.85
N ALA A 231 13.36 -12.12 -7.58
CA ALA A 231 12.66 -13.36 -7.23
C ALA A 231 11.18 -13.33 -7.64
N LEU A 232 10.49 -12.19 -7.49
CA LEU A 232 9.13 -12.01 -7.98
C LEU A 232 9.08 -12.09 -9.51
N ALA A 233 10.02 -11.44 -10.20
CA ALA A 233 10.11 -11.46 -11.66
C ALA A 233 10.27 -12.89 -12.18
N GLU A 234 11.09 -13.73 -11.53
CA GLU A 234 11.28 -15.13 -11.89
C GLU A 234 9.99 -15.96 -11.77
N VAL A 235 9.14 -15.66 -10.78
CA VAL A 235 7.82 -16.29 -10.64
C VAL A 235 6.88 -15.81 -11.75
N LEU A 236 6.87 -14.51 -12.04
CA LEU A 236 6.03 -13.92 -13.09
C LEU A 236 6.42 -14.43 -14.47
N LEU A 237 7.71 -14.56 -14.75
CA LEU A 237 8.22 -15.07 -16.03
C LEU A 237 7.63 -16.45 -16.35
N ARG A 238 7.58 -17.34 -15.34
CA ARG A 238 7.08 -18.72 -15.46
C ARG A 238 5.57 -18.85 -15.51
N ASN A 239 4.82 -17.88 -14.98
CA ASN A 239 3.36 -18.00 -14.83
C ASN A 239 2.57 -17.03 -15.71
N VAL A 240 3.17 -15.92 -16.14
CA VAL A 240 2.50 -14.86 -16.92
C VAL A 240 3.04 -14.80 -18.35
N TYR A 241 4.36 -14.94 -18.51
CA TYR A 241 5.03 -14.77 -19.81
C TYR A 241 5.36 -16.09 -20.51
N ALA A 242 5.23 -17.23 -19.83
CA ALA A 242 5.39 -18.53 -20.46
C ALA A 242 4.24 -18.80 -21.44
N ASP A 243 4.55 -19.27 -22.65
CA ASP A 243 3.57 -19.80 -23.60
C ASP A 243 3.02 -21.17 -23.16
N GLU A 244 2.20 -21.81 -24.00
CA GLU A 244 1.58 -23.11 -23.67
C GLU A 244 2.61 -24.25 -23.61
N GLU A 245 3.72 -24.11 -24.33
CA GLU A 245 4.86 -25.02 -24.34
C GLU A 245 5.87 -24.74 -23.23
N GLY A 246 5.69 -23.67 -22.45
CA GLY A 246 6.60 -23.22 -21.40
C GLY A 246 7.80 -22.41 -21.91
N GLY A 247 7.79 -22.01 -23.19
CA GLY A 247 8.72 -21.07 -23.79
C GLY A 247 8.52 -19.65 -23.25
N ILE A 248 9.62 -18.92 -23.08
CA ILE A 248 9.63 -17.53 -22.62
C ILE A 248 10.16 -16.68 -23.76
N ALA A 249 9.41 -15.65 -24.16
CA ALA A 249 9.86 -14.70 -25.18
C ALA A 249 11.11 -13.94 -24.70
N GLY A 250 12.08 -13.72 -25.58
CA GLY A 250 13.36 -13.08 -25.23
C GLY A 250 13.25 -11.64 -24.68
N SER A 251 12.12 -10.97 -24.90
CA SER A 251 11.82 -9.64 -24.34
C SER A 251 11.06 -9.66 -23.02
N ALA A 252 10.73 -10.84 -22.48
CA ALA A 252 9.87 -10.98 -21.30
C ALA A 252 10.59 -10.68 -19.98
N GLU A 253 11.93 -10.86 -19.90
CA GLU A 253 12.66 -10.66 -18.64
C GLU A 253 12.58 -9.22 -18.11
N PRO A 254 12.85 -8.16 -18.92
CA PRO A 254 12.65 -6.79 -18.46
C PRO A 254 11.19 -6.53 -18.08
N ALA A 255 10.24 -6.98 -18.89
CA ALA A 255 8.81 -6.79 -18.64
C ALA A 255 8.35 -7.44 -17.32
N ALA A 256 8.84 -8.64 -17.01
CA ALA A 256 8.59 -9.33 -15.76
C ALA A 256 9.20 -8.58 -14.56
N LEU A 257 10.40 -8.00 -14.71
CA LEU A 257 11.01 -7.16 -13.69
C LEU A 257 10.21 -5.88 -13.45
N TRP A 258 9.77 -5.19 -14.52
CA TRP A 258 8.86 -4.05 -14.41
C TRP A 258 7.60 -4.40 -13.64
N LEU A 259 6.99 -5.54 -13.98
CA LEU A 259 5.76 -6.00 -13.33
C LEU A 259 6.01 -6.33 -11.84
N ALA A 260 7.15 -6.93 -11.50
CA ALA A 260 7.54 -7.16 -10.11
C ALA A 260 7.68 -5.85 -9.32
N GLU A 261 8.37 -4.85 -9.88
CA GLU A 261 8.50 -3.52 -9.28
C GLU A 261 7.15 -2.83 -9.12
N TYR A 262 6.27 -2.96 -10.13
CA TYR A 262 4.89 -2.51 -10.07
C TYR A 262 4.16 -3.15 -8.88
N LEU A 263 4.21 -4.49 -8.73
CA LEU A 263 3.55 -5.19 -7.63
C LEU A 263 4.07 -4.72 -6.26
N LEU A 264 5.39 -4.59 -6.10
CA LEU A 264 5.99 -4.08 -4.86
C LEU A 264 5.56 -2.65 -4.54
N ALA A 265 5.47 -1.77 -5.53
CA ALA A 265 4.95 -0.41 -5.37
C ALA A 265 3.46 -0.43 -4.94
N GLN A 266 2.64 -1.30 -5.55
CA GLN A 266 1.25 -1.48 -5.14
C GLN A 266 1.13 -2.00 -3.70
N MET A 267 1.95 -2.99 -3.30
CA MET A 267 1.95 -3.50 -1.93
C MET A 267 2.27 -2.41 -0.91
N SER A 268 3.30 -1.60 -1.18
CA SER A 268 3.69 -0.48 -0.32
C SER A 268 2.54 0.55 -0.18
N HIS A 269 1.89 0.88 -1.29
CA HIS A 269 0.74 1.79 -1.29
C HIS A 269 -0.45 1.22 -0.51
N LEU A 270 -0.83 -0.04 -0.75
CA LEU A 270 -1.91 -0.70 -0.03
C LEU A 270 -1.62 -0.77 1.48
N ALA A 271 -0.38 -1.04 1.87
CA ALA A 271 0.04 -1.06 3.27
C ALA A 271 -0.12 0.31 3.96
N ALA A 272 -0.01 1.41 3.21
CA ALA A 272 -0.20 2.76 3.72
C ALA A 272 -1.68 3.17 3.88
N LEU A 273 -2.62 2.46 3.22
CA LEU A 273 -4.04 2.74 3.34
C LEU A 273 -4.58 2.38 4.74
N PRO A 274 -5.46 3.19 5.34
CA PRO A 274 -6.09 2.85 6.62
C PRO A 274 -6.95 1.59 6.52
N ASP A 275 -6.88 0.70 7.51
CA ASP A 275 -7.65 -0.55 7.55
C ASP A 275 -9.15 -0.31 7.37
N ASP A 276 -9.70 0.69 8.05
CA ASP A 276 -11.14 0.99 8.00
C ASP A 276 -11.59 1.43 6.59
N GLU A 277 -10.73 2.07 5.80
CA GLU A 277 -11.07 2.43 4.41
C GLU A 277 -11.11 1.18 3.51
N ILE A 278 -10.15 0.27 3.66
CA ILE A 278 -10.11 -0.98 2.89
C ILE A 278 -11.32 -1.85 3.24
N LEU A 279 -11.67 -1.96 4.53
CA LEU A 279 -12.83 -2.74 4.97
C LEU A 279 -14.17 -2.17 4.48
N LEU A 280 -14.19 -0.90 4.07
CA LEU A 280 -15.33 -0.25 3.41
C LEU A 280 -15.28 -0.34 1.89
N GLY A 281 -14.38 -1.14 1.32
CA GLY A 281 -14.20 -1.30 -0.12
C GLY A 281 -13.49 -0.14 -0.81
N ARG A 282 -12.93 0.82 -0.05
CA ARG A 282 -12.32 2.05 -0.58
C ARG A 282 -10.84 1.84 -0.86
N LEU A 283 -10.56 1.03 -1.87
CA LEU A 283 -9.21 0.74 -2.33
C LEU A 283 -8.74 1.73 -3.40
N THR A 284 -7.45 2.04 -3.40
CA THR A 284 -6.80 2.82 -4.46
C THR A 284 -5.47 2.17 -4.83
N TRP A 285 -4.96 2.47 -6.02
CA TRP A 285 -3.69 1.96 -6.53
C TRP A 285 -2.67 3.09 -6.69
N ALA A 286 -1.39 2.79 -6.51
CA ALA A 286 -0.29 3.68 -6.87
C ALA A 286 -0.23 3.88 -8.39
N PRO A 287 0.32 4.99 -8.90
CA PRO A 287 0.62 5.09 -10.33
C PRO A 287 1.58 3.97 -10.77
N PRO A 288 1.48 3.48 -12.01
CA PRO A 288 2.45 2.51 -12.54
C PRO A 288 3.86 3.13 -12.62
N PRO A 289 4.93 2.32 -12.51
CA PRO A 289 6.29 2.80 -12.73
C PRO A 289 6.45 3.25 -14.19
N PRO A 290 7.42 4.14 -14.47
CA PRO A 290 7.69 4.56 -15.84
C PRO A 290 8.10 3.36 -16.72
N PRO A 291 7.86 3.39 -18.04
CA PRO A 291 8.32 2.35 -18.96
C PRO A 291 9.84 2.20 -18.94
N HIS A 292 10.35 1.06 -19.38
CA HIS A 292 11.79 0.87 -19.50
C HIS A 292 12.36 1.75 -20.63
N ALA A 293 13.37 2.55 -20.30
CA ALA A 293 14.07 3.38 -21.29
C ALA A 293 14.75 2.56 -22.42
N SER A 294 14.93 1.26 -22.21
CA SER A 294 15.67 0.33 -23.09
C SER A 294 15.06 0.16 -24.49
N GLY A 295 13.78 0.52 -24.70
CA GLY A 295 13.12 0.40 -26.01
C GLY A 295 13.39 1.54 -27.00
N ALA A 296 14.00 2.64 -26.56
CA ALA A 296 14.19 3.83 -27.41
C ALA A 296 15.42 3.73 -28.34
N GLU A 297 16.45 3.00 -27.94
CA GLU A 297 17.70 2.94 -28.72
C GLU A 297 17.66 1.86 -29.83
N LEU A 298 16.99 0.72 -29.61
CA LEU A 298 16.97 -0.38 -30.60
C LEU A 298 16.06 -0.13 -31.82
N ARG A 299 15.09 0.79 -31.74
CA ARG A 299 14.26 1.17 -32.91
C ARG A 299 14.96 2.13 -33.87
N GLY A 300 16.05 2.77 -33.46
CA GLY A 300 16.82 3.67 -34.32
C GLY A 300 17.55 2.90 -35.43
N ASP A 301 18.14 1.75 -35.09
CA ASP A 301 19.06 1.04 -35.98
C ASP A 301 18.33 0.18 -37.04
N GLU A 302 17.16 -0.39 -36.73
CA GLU A 302 16.39 -1.17 -37.71
C GLU A 302 15.69 -0.29 -38.76
N ALA A 303 15.22 0.90 -38.38
CA ALA A 303 14.63 1.85 -39.31
C ALA A 303 15.67 2.47 -40.26
N GLU A 304 16.92 2.66 -39.81
CA GLU A 304 18.02 3.13 -40.67
C GLU A 304 18.51 2.01 -41.61
N ALA A 305 18.52 0.75 -41.16
CA ALA A 305 18.88 -0.39 -42.01
C ALA A 305 17.86 -0.63 -43.15
N GLU A 306 16.56 -0.45 -42.88
CA GLU A 306 15.52 -0.59 -43.90
C GLU A 306 15.47 0.60 -44.88
N GLN A 307 15.79 1.82 -44.43
CA GLN A 307 15.98 2.98 -45.31
C GLN A 307 17.25 2.90 -46.18
N ALA A 308 18.33 2.31 -45.68
CA ALA A 308 19.55 2.10 -46.47
C ALA A 308 19.40 1.03 -47.57
N ALA A 309 18.52 0.04 -47.38
CA ALA A 309 18.29 -1.03 -48.36
C ALA A 309 17.32 -0.64 -49.50
N GLY A 310 16.48 0.39 -49.31
CA GLY A 310 15.45 0.79 -50.27
C GLY A 310 15.87 1.79 -51.36
N GLY A 311 17.09 2.34 -51.30
CA GLY A 311 17.51 3.48 -52.15
C GLY A 311 18.09 3.16 -53.54
N GLY A 312 18.04 1.90 -54.00
CA GLY A 312 18.66 1.48 -55.27
C GLY A 312 17.68 0.98 -56.32
N ARG A 313 16.96 1.89 -57.01
CA ARG A 313 16.33 1.63 -58.32
C ARG A 313 16.33 2.88 -59.19
#